data_AF-A0A084QN54-F1
#
_entry.id   AF-A0A084QN54-F1
#
_cell.length_a   1.000
_cell.length_b   1.000
_cell.length_c   1.000
_cell.angle_alpha   90.00
_cell.angle_beta   90.00
_cell.angle_gamma   90.00
#
_symmetry.space_group_name_H-M   'P 1'
#
loop_
_entity.id
_entity.type
_entity.pdbx_description
1 polymer ?
#
loop_
_entity_poly.entity_id
_entity_poly.type
_entity_poly.pdbx_seq_one_letter_code
_entity_poly.pdbx_strand_id
1 'polypeptide(L)'
;MRSQTCRLACLIAWSGQATGLSINLGQYGGKLQQPILGPQPGTVDAAPEASHDSANDIPFPHQPFLRPGGFIALGDSYSAGIGTGFNGTEDDCRHGLHSYPQLINEDLVASEGPNATTFQFLSCTGSTITDMLAGSDVSQIDQFNTPDTTDFALLSIGGNDLGFFDIMNSCIFRFYSFYSGTCESALRKSEEAIEGPEFEHRLRIAIMEILDMIHWEKRLWFTITVTGYARFFNAETEECDDYSFGVWWRGPKLKRELRQRMNLMVDSVNGKIRRSIDSINDDFLEPKVFFVDYDAEFEGHRFCEPGVVEPDYARNDTWFFLVGGEDNWPGQTANSTRAAVPSQLHQLSPASPLVDPDTCLEPAEKSGDWGELALCMMARAARDDPTLRTASGDLSAANSMWYVPTYYGKTFHPRSLGHMAIRRQVYKLWEKLSRERPGF
;
A
#
# COMPACT_ATOMS: atom_id res chain seq x y z
N MET A 1 -56.19 -9.61 -0.38
CA MET A 1 -56.58 -9.74 1.04
C MET A 1 -55.28 -9.72 1.84
N ARG A 2 -54.88 -8.56 2.41
CA ARG A 2 -54.99 -8.17 3.85
C ARG A 2 -54.27 -9.19 4.75
N SER A 3 -53.37 -8.85 5.68
CA SER A 3 -53.31 -7.67 6.56
C SER A 3 -51.95 -7.60 7.27
N GLN A 4 -51.54 -6.37 7.59
CA GLN A 4 -50.62 -5.98 8.66
C GLN A 4 -50.91 -6.67 10.01
N THR A 5 -49.91 -6.74 10.90
CA THR A 5 -50.10 -6.49 12.34
C THR A 5 -48.81 -5.98 12.98
N CYS A 6 -48.99 -5.07 13.93
CA CYS A 6 -48.02 -4.27 14.65
C CYS A 6 -48.38 -4.38 16.15
N ARG A 7 -47.37 -4.42 17.05
CA ARG A 7 -47.41 -4.26 18.53
C ARG A 7 -48.13 -5.39 19.32
N LEU A 8 -47.75 -5.82 20.53
CA LEU A 8 -47.21 -5.13 21.71
C LEU A 8 -46.61 -6.13 22.76
N ALA A 9 -45.59 -5.68 23.52
CA ALA A 9 -45.05 -6.08 24.85
C ALA A 9 -45.51 -7.34 25.62
N CYS A 10 -44.54 -8.08 26.19
CA CYS A 10 -44.51 -8.35 27.64
C CYS A 10 -43.10 -8.68 28.18
N LEU A 11 -42.78 -8.01 29.29
CA LEU A 11 -41.64 -8.12 30.20
C LEU A 11 -41.27 -9.55 30.62
N ILE A 12 -39.98 -9.89 30.60
CA ILE A 12 -39.32 -10.64 31.69
C ILE A 12 -37.93 -10.02 31.91
N ALA A 13 -37.74 -9.53 33.14
CA ALA A 13 -36.50 -8.98 33.65
C ALA A 13 -35.45 -10.08 33.87
N TRP A 14 -34.21 -9.85 33.45
CA TRP A 14 -33.05 -10.49 34.07
C TRP A 14 -31.96 -9.42 34.27
N SER A 15 -31.74 -9.13 35.55
CA SER A 15 -30.70 -8.26 36.07
C SER A 15 -29.34 -8.97 36.00
N GLY A 16 -28.46 -8.53 35.10
CA GLY A 16 -27.04 -8.85 35.12
C GLY A 16 -26.25 -7.56 35.33
N GLN A 17 -25.72 -7.36 36.53
CA GLN A 17 -24.87 -6.23 36.88
C GLN A 17 -23.61 -6.25 36.01
N ALA A 18 -23.49 -5.30 35.08
CA ALA A 18 -22.20 -4.94 34.50
C ALA A 18 -21.40 -4.21 35.57
N THR A 19 -20.34 -4.84 36.06
CA THR A 19 -19.37 -4.25 36.97
C THR A 19 -18.63 -3.12 36.25
N GLY A 20 -19.09 -1.89 36.47
CA GLY A 20 -18.34 -0.70 36.13
C GLY A 20 -17.03 -0.67 36.92
N LEU A 21 -15.91 -0.80 36.22
CA LEU A 21 -14.59 -0.55 36.80
C LEU A 21 -14.41 0.97 36.92
N SER A 22 -14.63 1.49 38.12
CA SER A 22 -14.12 2.81 38.54
C SER A 22 -12.84 2.58 39.32
N ILE A 23 -11.72 3.21 38.94
CA ILE A 23 -10.51 3.25 39.77
C ILE A 23 -10.00 4.69 39.90
N ASN A 24 -9.71 5.02 41.15
CA ASN A 24 -9.40 6.32 41.74
C ASN A 24 -8.16 7.03 41.16
N LEU A 25 -8.26 8.36 41.13
CA LEU A 25 -7.15 9.31 41.02
C LEU A 25 -6.22 9.21 42.24
N GLY A 26 -5.06 8.60 42.05
CA GLY A 26 -3.92 8.69 42.96
C GLY A 26 -2.95 9.78 42.49
N GLN A 27 -2.94 10.91 43.19
CA GLN A 27 -1.93 11.96 43.06
C GLN A 27 -0.52 11.40 43.28
N TYR A 28 0.38 11.58 42.32
CA TYR A 28 1.82 11.69 42.58
C TYR A 28 2.42 12.80 41.72
N GLY A 29 2.77 13.91 42.38
CA GLY A 29 3.57 14.97 41.81
C GLY A 29 5.04 14.58 41.78
N GLY A 30 5.65 14.64 40.59
CA GLY A 30 7.09 14.53 40.39
C GLY A 30 7.55 15.66 39.47
N LYS A 31 8.48 16.48 39.95
CA LYS A 31 8.98 17.70 39.30
C LYS A 31 9.72 17.39 37.99
N LEU A 32 9.39 18.16 36.96
CA LEU A 32 10.17 18.32 35.72
C LEU A 32 11.50 19.02 36.02
N GLN A 33 12.61 18.46 35.55
CA GLN A 33 13.89 19.15 35.40
C GLN A 33 14.32 19.06 33.93
N GLN A 34 14.47 20.20 33.28
CA GLN A 34 14.95 20.35 31.89
C GLN A 34 16.49 20.29 31.78
N PRO A 35 17.04 20.07 30.57
CA PRO A 35 18.28 19.31 30.33
C PRO A 35 19.55 20.16 30.22
N ILE A 36 20.71 19.50 30.36
CA ILE A 36 22.04 20.05 30.11
C ILE A 36 22.48 19.64 28.69
N LEU A 37 22.75 20.64 27.84
CA LEU A 37 23.30 20.47 26.49
C LEU A 37 24.75 19.98 26.52
N GLY A 38 25.05 18.94 25.73
CA GLY A 38 26.39 18.53 25.32
C GLY A 38 26.52 18.60 23.78
N PRO A 39 27.74 18.72 23.23
CA PRO A 39 27.97 19.22 21.87
C PRO A 39 27.74 18.15 20.79
N GLN A 40 27.18 18.59 19.66
CA GLN A 40 26.94 17.79 18.45
C GLN A 40 28.23 17.60 17.62
N PRO A 41 28.44 16.43 16.98
CA PRO A 41 29.38 16.29 15.87
C PRO A 41 28.67 16.25 14.51
N GLY A 42 29.10 17.15 13.62
CA GLY A 42 29.35 16.88 12.19
C GLY A 42 28.16 16.79 11.25
N THR A 43 27.85 17.91 10.59
CA THR A 43 27.05 17.96 9.36
C THR A 43 27.71 17.13 8.26
N VAL A 44 27.03 16.08 7.78
CA VAL A 44 27.33 15.45 6.50
C VAL A 44 26.54 16.21 5.45
N ASP A 45 27.25 16.87 4.54
CA ASP A 45 26.68 17.67 3.46
C ASP A 45 25.74 16.81 2.60
N ALA A 46 24.46 17.19 2.57
CA ALA A 46 23.51 16.70 1.59
C ALA A 46 23.99 17.13 0.19
N ALA A 47 24.18 16.18 -0.71
CA ALA A 47 24.46 16.47 -2.11
C ALA A 47 23.32 17.31 -2.70
N PRO A 48 23.61 18.33 -3.53
CA PRO A 48 22.59 19.20 -4.08
C PRO A 48 21.74 18.42 -5.09
N GLU A 49 20.41 18.43 -4.88
CA GLU A 49 19.44 18.04 -5.88
C GLU A 49 19.72 18.79 -7.19
N ALA A 50 19.90 18.02 -8.26
CA ALA A 50 19.94 18.58 -9.61
C ALA A 50 18.56 19.16 -9.93
N SER A 51 18.44 20.48 -9.83
CA SER A 51 17.34 21.25 -10.37
C SER A 51 17.27 21.07 -11.89
N HIS A 52 16.49 20.09 -12.35
CA HIS A 52 16.07 19.94 -13.74
C HIS A 52 14.53 19.87 -13.79
N ASP A 53 13.87 20.90 -13.26
CA ASP A 53 12.46 21.16 -13.57
C ASP A 53 12.40 22.13 -14.75
N SER A 54 12.40 21.58 -15.96
CA SER A 54 11.65 22.17 -17.07
C SER A 54 10.41 21.30 -17.27
N ALA A 55 9.30 21.71 -16.67
CA ALA A 55 7.95 21.13 -16.79
C ALA A 55 7.36 21.19 -18.23
N ASN A 56 8.20 21.27 -19.27
CA ASN A 56 7.79 21.60 -20.63
C ASN A 56 8.00 20.48 -21.66
N ASP A 57 8.49 19.31 -21.28
CA ASP A 57 8.51 18.15 -22.19
C ASP A 57 8.69 16.86 -21.37
N ILE A 58 7.60 16.32 -20.82
CA ILE A 58 7.61 14.97 -20.27
C ILE A 58 7.43 14.05 -21.48
N PRO A 59 8.42 13.24 -21.89
CA PRO A 59 8.20 12.25 -22.93
C PRO A 59 7.30 11.16 -22.35
N PHE A 60 6.06 11.04 -22.81
CA PHE A 60 5.16 9.94 -22.48
C PHE A 60 4.69 9.27 -23.77
N PRO A 61 4.33 7.98 -23.74
CA PRO A 61 3.86 7.28 -24.92
C PRO A 61 2.58 7.95 -25.42
N HIS A 62 2.59 8.47 -26.64
CA HIS A 62 1.40 9.00 -27.30
C HIS A 62 1.53 8.94 -28.81
N GLN A 63 0.41 9.10 -29.52
CA GLN A 63 0.47 9.16 -30.96
C GLN A 63 1.26 10.41 -31.42
N PRO A 64 2.29 10.26 -32.26
CA PRO A 64 3.09 11.39 -32.72
C PRO A 64 2.24 12.46 -33.39
N PHE A 65 2.50 13.73 -33.06
CA PHE A 65 1.86 14.91 -33.64
C PHE A 65 0.36 15.05 -33.34
N LEU A 66 -0.21 14.19 -32.49
CA LEU A 66 -1.54 14.39 -31.92
C LEU A 66 -1.43 14.85 -30.46
N ARG A 67 -2.51 15.47 -29.98
CA ARG A 67 -2.59 15.79 -28.55
C ARG A 67 -2.70 14.50 -27.74
N PRO A 68 -2.06 14.45 -26.56
CA PRO A 68 -2.25 13.37 -25.61
C PRO A 68 -3.73 13.26 -25.27
N GLY A 69 -4.25 12.05 -25.31
CA GLY A 69 -5.65 11.79 -25.13
C GLY A 69 -6.00 11.31 -23.72
N GLY A 70 -5.07 10.62 -23.04
CA GLY A 70 -5.26 10.16 -21.67
C GLY A 70 -4.60 8.83 -21.35
N PHE A 71 -4.76 8.39 -20.11
CA PHE A 71 -4.19 7.14 -19.63
C PHE A 71 -5.06 6.51 -18.53
N ILE A 72 -4.77 5.24 -18.26
CA ILE A 72 -5.43 4.46 -17.23
C ILE A 72 -4.40 3.93 -16.23
N ALA A 73 -4.76 3.91 -14.94
CA ALA A 73 -3.98 3.25 -13.90
C ALA A 73 -4.78 2.10 -13.29
N LEU A 74 -4.25 0.89 -13.42
CA LEU A 74 -4.80 -0.36 -12.93
C LEU A 74 -3.85 -0.96 -11.89
N GLY A 75 -4.36 -1.85 -11.05
CA GLY A 75 -3.52 -2.59 -10.13
C GLY A 75 -4.03 -2.66 -8.70
N ASP A 76 -3.11 -2.98 -7.79
CA ASP A 76 -3.32 -3.10 -6.36
C ASP A 76 -3.03 -1.78 -5.61
N SER A 77 -2.87 -1.92 -4.29
CA SER A 77 -2.57 -0.84 -3.35
C SER A 77 -1.28 -0.08 -3.63
N TYR A 78 -0.30 -0.65 -4.32
CA TYR A 78 0.94 0.06 -4.71
C TYR A 78 0.69 1.04 -5.86
N SER A 79 -0.32 0.78 -6.71
CA SER A 79 -0.78 1.75 -7.70
C SER A 79 -1.80 2.72 -7.11
N ALA A 80 -2.74 2.23 -6.30
CA ALA A 80 -3.72 3.09 -5.62
C ALA A 80 -3.06 4.12 -4.68
N GLY A 81 -1.91 3.78 -4.07
CA GLY A 81 -1.15 4.65 -3.18
C GLY A 81 -1.80 4.86 -1.81
N ILE A 82 -2.32 3.76 -1.25
CA ILE A 82 -2.98 3.74 0.05
C ILE A 82 -2.20 4.54 1.11
N GLY A 83 -2.87 5.45 1.79
CA GLY A 83 -2.29 6.23 2.89
C GLY A 83 -1.49 7.46 2.49
N THR A 84 -1.31 7.77 1.20
CA THR A 84 -0.60 8.97 0.70
C THR A 84 -1.50 10.22 0.60
N GLY A 85 -2.40 10.37 1.57
CA GLY A 85 -3.39 11.46 1.63
C GLY A 85 -4.64 11.20 0.79
N PHE A 86 -5.77 11.77 1.19
CA PHE A 86 -7.05 11.71 0.48
C PHE A 86 -7.78 13.06 0.66
N ASN A 87 -8.72 13.38 -0.24
CA ASN A 87 -9.54 14.57 -0.12
C ASN A 87 -10.97 14.20 0.30
N GLY A 88 -11.44 14.75 1.42
CA GLY A 88 -12.81 14.49 1.91
C GLY A 88 -12.93 13.13 2.59
N THR A 89 -13.62 12.19 1.95
CA THR A 89 -13.81 10.83 2.46
C THR A 89 -12.96 9.89 1.62
N GLU A 90 -12.19 9.04 2.28
CA GLU A 90 -11.45 7.96 1.62
C GLU A 90 -12.43 7.01 0.92
N ASP A 91 -12.17 6.72 -0.36
CA ASP A 91 -12.95 5.74 -1.13
C ASP A 91 -12.56 4.29 -0.79
N ASP A 92 -13.37 3.34 -1.26
CA ASP A 92 -13.18 1.91 -0.97
C ASP A 92 -11.86 1.34 -1.54
N CYS A 93 -11.33 1.93 -2.62
CA CYS A 93 -10.07 1.53 -3.24
C CYS A 93 -8.84 2.22 -2.63
N ARG A 94 -9.07 3.26 -1.82
CA ARG A 94 -8.09 4.07 -1.09
C ARG A 94 -7.10 4.78 -2.00
N HIS A 95 -7.63 5.51 -2.97
CA HIS A 95 -6.81 6.31 -3.87
C HIS A 95 -6.09 7.43 -3.11
N GLY A 96 -4.76 7.38 -3.19
CA GLY A 96 -3.87 8.35 -2.60
C GLY A 96 -3.68 9.58 -3.49
N LEU A 97 -3.77 10.77 -2.91
CA LEU A 97 -3.48 12.04 -3.59
C LEU A 97 -2.04 12.14 -4.08
N HIS A 98 -1.10 11.47 -3.42
CA HIS A 98 0.31 11.47 -3.81
C HIS A 98 0.78 10.09 -4.30
N SER A 99 -0.16 9.30 -4.82
CA SER A 99 0.14 8.05 -5.54
C SER A 99 0.88 8.35 -6.85
N TYR A 100 1.72 7.42 -7.33
CA TYR A 100 2.53 7.68 -8.53
C TYR A 100 1.67 7.91 -9.79
N PRO A 101 0.50 7.26 -9.99
CA PRO A 101 -0.37 7.58 -11.12
C PRO A 101 -0.99 8.97 -11.01
N GLN A 102 -1.40 9.38 -9.80
CA GLN A 102 -1.97 10.71 -9.56
C GLN A 102 -0.92 11.81 -9.77
N LEU A 103 0.32 11.60 -9.29
CA LEU A 103 1.42 12.53 -9.54
C LEU A 103 1.72 12.66 -11.04
N ILE A 104 1.68 11.56 -11.80
CA ILE A 104 1.83 11.60 -13.26
C ILE A 104 0.69 12.40 -13.91
N ASN A 105 -0.55 12.19 -13.47
CA ASN A 105 -1.69 12.96 -13.97
C ASN A 105 -1.53 14.47 -13.70
N GLU A 106 -1.10 14.84 -12.50
CA GLU A 106 -0.88 16.24 -12.12
C GLU A 106 0.20 16.90 -12.98
N ASP A 107 1.31 16.19 -13.21
CA ASP A 107 2.40 16.67 -14.05
C ASP A 107 1.95 16.85 -15.52
N LEU A 108 1.17 15.91 -16.07
CA LEU A 108 0.61 16.01 -17.43
C LEU A 108 -0.42 17.13 -17.58
N VAL A 109 -1.27 17.34 -16.58
CA VAL A 109 -2.22 18.46 -16.55
C VAL A 109 -1.48 19.80 -16.47
N ALA A 110 -0.36 19.84 -15.75
CA ALA A 110 0.48 21.03 -15.65
C ALA A 110 1.20 21.35 -16.98
N SER A 111 1.65 20.34 -17.73
CA SER A 111 2.36 20.52 -19.00
C SER A 111 1.41 20.83 -20.17
N GLU A 112 0.30 20.10 -20.29
CA GLU A 112 -0.61 20.19 -21.45
C GLU A 112 -1.82 21.12 -21.23
N GLY A 113 -2.09 21.47 -19.97
CA GLY A 113 -3.21 22.31 -19.55
C GLY A 113 -4.44 21.51 -19.05
N PRO A 114 -5.40 22.22 -18.44
CA PRO A 114 -6.59 21.59 -17.86
C PRO A 114 -7.45 20.92 -18.94
N ASN A 115 -7.88 19.68 -18.67
CA ASN A 115 -8.66 18.81 -19.56
C ASN A 115 -7.92 18.35 -20.83
N ALA A 116 -6.59 18.47 -20.88
CA ALA A 116 -5.82 17.96 -22.02
C ALA A 116 -5.79 16.42 -22.04
N THR A 117 -5.63 15.78 -20.88
CA THR A 117 -5.59 14.32 -20.73
C THR A 117 -6.79 13.80 -19.94
N THR A 118 -7.37 12.69 -20.38
CA THR A 118 -8.32 11.92 -19.56
C THR A 118 -7.54 10.97 -18.65
N PHE A 119 -7.90 10.90 -17.36
CA PHE A 119 -7.28 9.97 -16.41
C PHE A 119 -8.36 9.09 -15.78
N GLN A 120 -8.18 7.78 -15.87
CA GLN A 120 -9.00 6.79 -15.19
C GLN A 120 -8.18 6.09 -14.13
N PHE A 121 -8.53 6.33 -12.86
CA PHE A 121 -7.87 5.70 -11.73
C PHE A 121 -8.70 4.50 -11.27
N LEU A 122 -8.34 3.29 -11.71
CA LEU A 122 -9.07 2.06 -11.42
C LEU A 122 -8.29 1.07 -10.54
N SER A 123 -7.08 1.45 -10.12
CA SER A 123 -6.28 0.67 -9.17
C SER A 123 -7.05 0.53 -7.86
N CYS A 124 -6.99 -0.62 -7.19
CA CYS A 124 -7.77 -0.84 -5.98
C CYS A 124 -7.00 -1.64 -4.95
N THR A 125 -6.99 -1.14 -3.71
CA THR A 125 -6.34 -1.83 -2.58
C THR A 125 -6.91 -3.23 -2.42
N GLY A 126 -6.02 -4.22 -2.26
CA GLY A 126 -6.40 -5.62 -2.07
C GLY A 126 -6.66 -6.41 -3.35
N SER A 127 -6.73 -5.77 -4.52
CA SER A 127 -6.97 -6.49 -5.77
C SER A 127 -5.88 -7.53 -6.07
N THR A 128 -6.30 -8.74 -6.40
CA THR A 128 -5.47 -9.78 -7.02
C THR A 128 -5.53 -9.68 -8.56
N ILE A 129 -4.67 -10.41 -9.26
CA ILE A 129 -4.74 -10.47 -10.72
C ILE A 129 -6.10 -11.00 -11.16
N THR A 130 -6.65 -12.00 -10.47
CA THR A 130 -7.98 -12.58 -10.79
C THR A 130 -9.11 -11.57 -10.57
N ASP A 131 -9.04 -10.75 -9.52
CA ASP A 131 -10.05 -9.73 -9.25
C ASP A 131 -10.12 -8.67 -10.35
N MET A 132 -8.99 -8.38 -10.99
CA MET A 132 -8.87 -7.38 -12.05
C MET A 132 -9.51 -7.82 -13.37
N LEU A 133 -9.54 -9.13 -13.65
CA LEU A 133 -9.99 -9.70 -14.94
C LEU A 133 -11.48 -9.42 -15.22
N ALA A 134 -11.84 -9.46 -16.51
CA ALA A 134 -13.24 -9.31 -16.93
C ALA A 134 -14.15 -10.39 -16.30
N GLY A 135 -15.35 -9.99 -15.89
CA GLY A 135 -16.35 -10.87 -15.27
C GLY A 135 -16.19 -11.10 -13.77
N SER A 136 -15.16 -10.52 -13.14
CA SER A 136 -15.04 -10.43 -11.68
C SER A 136 -16.03 -9.41 -11.10
N ASP A 137 -16.54 -9.65 -9.89
CA ASP A 137 -17.46 -8.73 -9.18
C ASP A 137 -16.83 -7.34 -8.92
N VAL A 138 -15.49 -7.27 -8.88
CA VAL A 138 -14.70 -6.05 -8.66
C VAL A 138 -13.76 -5.77 -9.85
N SER A 139 -14.11 -6.26 -11.03
CA SER A 139 -13.30 -6.16 -12.25
C SER A 139 -12.91 -4.72 -12.55
N GLN A 140 -11.60 -4.46 -12.63
CA GLN A 140 -11.10 -3.16 -13.08
C GLN A 140 -11.17 -3.07 -14.62
N ILE A 141 -11.06 -4.20 -15.33
CA ILE A 141 -11.16 -4.25 -16.79
C ILE A 141 -12.58 -3.94 -17.25
N ASP A 142 -13.63 -4.45 -16.58
CA ASP A 142 -15.01 -4.12 -16.94
C ASP A 142 -15.38 -2.66 -16.60
N GLN A 143 -14.70 -2.06 -15.63
CA GLN A 143 -14.84 -0.64 -15.29
C GLN A 143 -14.10 0.29 -16.26
N PHE A 144 -13.18 -0.26 -17.07
CA PHE A 144 -12.42 0.52 -18.03
C PHE A 144 -13.36 1.08 -19.12
N ASN A 145 -13.66 2.36 -19.04
CA ASN A 145 -14.30 3.07 -20.12
C ASN A 145 -13.23 3.39 -21.17
N THR A 146 -13.35 2.93 -22.42
CA THR A 146 -12.29 3.12 -23.42
C THR A 146 -12.58 4.30 -24.35
N PRO A 147 -12.23 5.55 -23.99
CA PRO A 147 -12.20 6.60 -25.00
C PRO A 147 -11.17 6.25 -26.08
N ASP A 148 -11.43 6.70 -27.30
CA ASP A 148 -10.55 6.53 -28.47
C ASP A 148 -9.16 7.14 -28.28
N THR A 149 -8.96 7.85 -27.18
CA THR A 149 -7.83 8.69 -26.88
C THR A 149 -6.96 8.13 -25.74
N THR A 150 -7.13 6.88 -25.29
CA THR A 150 -6.23 6.33 -24.25
C THR A 150 -4.89 5.92 -24.87
N ASP A 151 -3.80 6.50 -24.39
CA ASP A 151 -2.46 6.36 -24.97
C ASP A 151 -1.56 5.36 -24.24
N PHE A 152 -1.73 5.19 -22.94
CA PHE A 152 -0.96 4.20 -22.17
C PHE A 152 -1.70 3.72 -20.93
N ALA A 153 -1.20 2.63 -20.33
CA ALA A 153 -1.62 2.15 -19.03
C ALA A 153 -0.44 2.08 -18.05
N LEU A 154 -0.73 2.32 -16.77
CA LEU A 154 0.14 2.02 -15.64
C LEU A 154 -0.44 0.80 -14.91
N LEU A 155 0.41 -0.14 -14.52
CA LEU A 155 0.01 -1.37 -13.84
C LEU A 155 0.97 -1.73 -12.70
N SER A 156 0.43 -1.94 -11.50
CA SER A 156 1.12 -2.62 -10.40
C SER A 156 0.19 -3.70 -9.85
N ILE A 157 0.49 -4.98 -10.03
CA ILE A 157 -0.40 -6.05 -9.56
C ILE A 157 0.41 -7.28 -9.15
N GLY A 158 -0.16 -8.11 -8.27
CA GLY A 158 0.33 -9.46 -8.01
C GLY A 158 0.88 -9.69 -6.60
N GLY A 159 1.13 -8.67 -5.80
CA GLY A 159 1.59 -8.85 -4.42
C GLY A 159 0.59 -9.64 -3.57
N ASN A 160 -0.71 -9.41 -3.79
CA ASN A 160 -1.81 -10.08 -3.10
C ASN A 160 -1.94 -11.56 -3.51
N ASP A 161 -1.69 -11.91 -4.78
CA ASP A 161 -1.76 -13.28 -5.31
C ASP A 161 -0.73 -14.24 -4.67
N LEU A 162 0.36 -13.68 -4.14
CA LEU A 162 1.50 -14.43 -3.61
C LEU A 162 1.47 -14.58 -2.09
N GLY A 163 0.35 -14.24 -1.44
CA GLY A 163 0.15 -14.44 -0.01
C GLY A 163 0.98 -13.50 0.86
N PHE A 164 1.27 -12.28 0.40
CA PHE A 164 2.05 -11.32 1.16
C PHE A 164 1.44 -11.04 2.55
N PHE A 165 0.11 -10.97 2.65
CA PHE A 165 -0.56 -10.83 3.94
C PHE A 165 -0.26 -11.97 4.91
N ASP A 166 -0.23 -13.22 4.44
CA ASP A 166 0.09 -14.38 5.29
C ASP A 166 1.50 -14.24 5.90
N ILE A 167 2.46 -13.71 5.12
CA ILE A 167 3.82 -13.39 5.59
C ILE A 167 3.77 -12.27 6.61
N MET A 168 3.08 -11.16 6.31
CA MET A 168 2.97 -10.02 7.25
C MET A 168 2.35 -10.44 8.58
N ASN A 169 1.30 -11.27 8.54
CA ASN A 169 0.66 -11.80 9.73
C ASN A 169 1.58 -12.79 10.47
N SER A 170 2.19 -13.75 9.79
CA SER A 170 2.95 -14.83 10.45
C SER A 170 4.35 -14.40 10.91
N CYS A 171 5.00 -13.52 10.16
CA CYS A 171 6.42 -13.19 10.31
C CYS A 171 6.69 -11.81 10.94
N ILE A 172 5.78 -10.84 10.79
CA ILE A 172 6.05 -9.45 11.19
C ILE A 172 5.13 -9.02 12.33
N PHE A 173 3.82 -9.03 12.09
CA PHE A 173 2.85 -8.38 12.98
C PHE A 173 2.20 -9.32 13.99
N ARG A 174 1.95 -10.58 13.60
CA ARG A 174 1.12 -11.54 14.36
C ARG A 174 -0.21 -10.94 14.76
N PHE A 175 -0.99 -10.45 13.80
CA PHE A 175 -2.30 -9.83 14.07
C PHE A 175 -3.20 -10.75 14.90
N TYR A 176 -3.21 -12.06 14.60
CA TYR A 176 -3.96 -13.06 15.37
C TYR A 176 -3.15 -13.72 16.51
N SER A 177 -2.09 -13.06 16.99
CA SER A 177 -1.22 -13.52 18.07
C SER A 177 -0.67 -14.94 17.83
N PHE A 178 -0.85 -15.87 18.77
CA PHE A 178 -0.39 -17.27 18.67
C PHE A 178 -1.05 -18.05 17.53
N TYR A 179 -2.23 -17.61 17.05
CA TYR A 179 -3.00 -18.28 16.02
C TYR A 179 -2.67 -17.81 14.59
N SER A 180 -1.66 -16.94 14.43
CA SER A 180 -1.25 -16.40 13.12
C SER A 180 -0.53 -17.41 12.21
N GLY A 181 -0.44 -18.69 12.59
CA GLY A 181 0.39 -19.68 11.89
C GLY A 181 1.88 -19.51 12.18
N THR A 182 2.73 -20.22 11.42
CA THR A 182 4.19 -20.13 11.53
C THR A 182 4.76 -19.35 10.36
N CYS A 183 5.77 -18.51 10.64
CA CYS A 183 6.46 -17.73 9.60
C CYS A 183 7.03 -18.64 8.50
N GLU A 184 7.67 -19.76 8.87
CA GLU A 184 8.20 -20.73 7.90
C GLU A 184 7.13 -21.29 6.95
N SER A 185 5.92 -21.57 7.45
CA SER A 185 4.86 -22.08 6.58
C SER A 185 4.35 -21.00 5.62
N ALA A 186 4.27 -19.75 6.07
CA ALA A 186 3.85 -18.63 5.23
C ALA A 186 4.89 -18.33 4.13
N LEU A 187 6.17 -18.29 4.50
CA LEU A 187 7.27 -18.11 3.56
C LEU A 187 7.30 -19.22 2.51
N ARG A 188 7.26 -20.49 2.93
CA ARG A 188 7.24 -21.63 1.99
C ARG A 188 6.06 -21.59 1.04
N LYS A 189 4.85 -21.26 1.53
CA LYS A 189 3.65 -21.16 0.68
C LYS A 189 3.81 -20.07 -0.38
N SER A 190 4.39 -18.93 -0.01
CA SER A 190 4.67 -17.84 -0.95
C SER A 190 5.73 -18.24 -1.97
N GLU A 191 6.83 -18.86 -1.52
CA GLU A 191 7.88 -19.39 -2.40
C GLU A 191 7.33 -20.40 -3.41
N GLU A 192 6.50 -21.35 -2.98
CA GLU A 192 5.81 -22.31 -3.87
C GLU A 192 4.91 -21.61 -4.91
N ALA A 193 4.19 -20.57 -4.50
CA ALA A 193 3.35 -19.77 -5.41
C ALA A 193 4.19 -18.96 -6.42
N ILE A 194 5.32 -18.41 -5.98
CA ILE A 194 6.28 -17.69 -6.83
C ILE A 194 6.91 -18.66 -7.84
N GLU A 195 7.31 -19.86 -7.42
CA GLU A 195 7.92 -20.87 -8.31
C GLU A 195 6.93 -21.48 -9.31
N GLY A 196 5.66 -21.61 -8.93
CA GLY A 196 4.61 -22.20 -9.76
C GLY A 196 4.23 -21.34 -10.98
N PRO A 197 3.65 -21.90 -12.06
CA PRO A 197 3.42 -21.17 -13.31
C PRO A 197 2.23 -20.20 -13.27
N GLU A 198 1.31 -20.37 -12.30
CA GLU A 198 0.01 -19.68 -12.25
C GLU A 198 0.12 -18.16 -12.30
N PHE A 199 1.08 -17.58 -11.58
CA PHE A 199 1.28 -16.14 -11.56
C PHE A 199 1.57 -15.56 -12.95
N GLU A 200 2.48 -16.21 -13.71
CA GLU A 200 2.87 -15.73 -15.05
C GLU A 200 1.71 -15.88 -16.04
N HIS A 201 0.93 -16.96 -15.92
CA HIS A 201 -0.25 -17.19 -16.76
C HIS A 201 -1.34 -16.15 -16.51
N ARG A 202 -1.66 -15.87 -15.24
CA ARG A 202 -2.67 -14.87 -14.87
C ARG A 202 -2.23 -13.47 -15.27
N LEU A 203 -0.97 -13.11 -15.01
CA LEU A 203 -0.42 -11.80 -15.40
C LEU A 203 -0.49 -11.61 -16.92
N ARG A 204 -0.18 -12.66 -17.69
CA ARG A 204 -0.32 -12.65 -19.15
C ARG A 204 -1.77 -12.43 -19.57
N ILE A 205 -2.74 -13.15 -18.99
CA ILE A 205 -4.17 -12.97 -19.31
C ILE A 205 -4.58 -11.52 -19.03
N ALA A 206 -4.25 -11.00 -17.85
CA ALA A 206 -4.55 -9.62 -17.47
C ALA A 206 -4.00 -8.60 -18.46
N ILE A 207 -2.72 -8.71 -18.83
CA ILE A 207 -2.09 -7.78 -19.78
C ILE A 207 -2.75 -7.88 -21.16
N MET A 208 -3.04 -9.10 -21.63
CA MET A 208 -3.71 -9.30 -22.92
C MET A 208 -5.14 -8.76 -22.91
N GLU A 209 -5.90 -8.92 -21.83
CA GLU A 209 -7.24 -8.33 -21.71
C GLU A 209 -7.20 -6.80 -21.73
N ILE A 210 -6.21 -6.17 -21.09
CA ILE A 210 -6.02 -4.70 -21.18
C ILE A 210 -5.76 -4.28 -22.64
N LEU A 211 -4.90 -5.01 -23.35
CA LEU A 211 -4.58 -4.72 -24.76
C LEU A 211 -5.80 -4.94 -25.67
N ASP A 212 -6.55 -6.02 -25.46
CA ASP A 212 -7.75 -6.33 -26.25
C ASP A 212 -8.85 -5.29 -26.00
N MET A 213 -9.02 -4.84 -24.76
CA MET A 213 -10.01 -3.83 -24.40
C MET A 213 -9.79 -2.50 -25.16
N ILE A 214 -8.53 -2.12 -25.39
CA ILE A 214 -8.17 -0.92 -26.15
C ILE A 214 -8.05 -1.16 -27.66
N HIS A 215 -8.35 -2.36 -28.16
CA HIS A 215 -8.19 -2.76 -29.57
C HIS A 215 -6.80 -2.39 -30.10
N TRP A 216 -5.76 -2.92 -29.44
CA TRP A 216 -4.35 -2.52 -29.61
C TRP A 216 -3.86 -2.59 -31.06
N GLU A 217 -4.46 -3.43 -31.90
CA GLU A 217 -4.13 -3.54 -33.32
C GLU A 217 -4.43 -2.25 -34.10
N LYS A 218 -5.38 -1.44 -33.61
CA LYS A 218 -5.71 -0.12 -34.16
C LYS A 218 -4.97 1.02 -33.45
N ARG A 219 -4.33 0.75 -32.30
CA ARG A 219 -3.66 1.72 -31.44
C ARG A 219 -2.20 1.29 -31.23
N LEU A 220 -1.42 1.34 -32.31
CA LEU A 220 -0.06 0.80 -32.32
C LEU A 220 0.90 1.54 -31.38
N TRP A 221 0.58 2.77 -30.97
CA TRP A 221 1.36 3.53 -29.99
C TRP A 221 1.04 3.16 -28.53
N PHE A 222 -0.05 2.42 -28.28
CA PHE A 222 -0.46 2.10 -26.92
C PHE A 222 0.56 1.19 -26.23
N THR A 223 0.92 1.55 -24.99
CA THR A 223 1.86 0.79 -24.18
C THR A 223 1.39 0.62 -22.75
N ILE A 224 1.90 -0.43 -22.09
CA ILE A 224 1.62 -0.72 -20.69
C ILE A 224 2.95 -0.62 -19.93
N THR A 225 2.99 0.22 -18.91
CA THR A 225 4.13 0.31 -17.99
C THR A 225 3.78 -0.44 -16.71
N VAL A 226 4.50 -1.53 -16.45
CA VAL A 226 4.32 -2.38 -15.26
C VAL A 226 5.41 -2.08 -14.25
N THR A 227 5.05 -1.68 -13.04
CA THR A 227 6.02 -1.41 -11.97
C THR A 227 6.30 -2.67 -11.16
N GLY A 228 7.55 -2.86 -10.72
CA GLY A 228 7.92 -3.87 -9.75
C GLY A 228 7.59 -3.47 -8.30
N TYR A 229 8.26 -4.13 -7.35
CA TYR A 229 8.22 -3.84 -5.92
C TYR A 229 9.62 -3.53 -5.40
N ALA A 230 9.73 -2.70 -4.36
CA ALA A 230 11.00 -2.48 -3.66
C ALA A 230 11.15 -3.44 -2.46
N ARG A 231 12.39 -3.84 -2.20
CA ARG A 231 12.80 -4.59 -1.01
C ARG A 231 12.50 -3.75 0.24
N PHE A 232 12.01 -4.41 1.28
CA PHE A 232 11.49 -3.71 2.47
C PHE A 232 12.54 -3.35 3.50
N PHE A 233 13.64 -4.11 3.54
CA PHE A 233 14.61 -4.04 4.61
C PHE A 233 16.01 -3.79 4.05
N ASN A 234 16.81 -2.98 4.75
CA ASN A 234 18.24 -3.21 4.75
C ASN A 234 18.48 -4.57 5.45
N ALA A 235 19.26 -5.45 4.84
CA ALA A 235 19.51 -6.81 5.31
C ALA A 235 21.00 -7.13 5.46
N GLU A 236 21.85 -6.10 5.52
CA GLU A 236 23.31 -6.21 5.58
C GLU A 236 23.80 -6.34 7.03
N THR A 237 23.20 -5.56 7.93
CA THR A 237 23.58 -5.49 9.35
C THR A 237 22.73 -6.40 10.24
N GLU A 238 23.19 -6.70 11.44
CA GLU A 238 22.44 -7.40 12.50
C GLU A 238 21.80 -6.42 13.51
N GLU A 239 21.98 -5.10 13.33
CA GLU A 239 21.51 -4.08 14.27
C GLU A 239 19.99 -4.16 14.52
N CYS A 240 19.23 -4.61 13.52
CA CYS A 240 17.78 -4.72 13.59
C CYS A 240 17.26 -6.03 14.22
N ASP A 241 18.15 -6.95 14.57
CA ASP A 241 17.79 -8.33 14.89
C ASP A 241 16.93 -8.47 16.15
N ASP A 242 16.97 -7.50 17.05
CA ASP A 242 16.18 -7.52 18.28
C ASP A 242 14.98 -6.56 18.25
N TYR A 243 14.77 -5.85 17.15
CA TYR A 243 13.56 -5.04 16.94
C TYR A 243 12.37 -5.91 16.49
N SER A 244 11.17 -5.36 16.64
CA SER A 244 9.92 -6.02 16.31
C SER A 244 8.88 -4.99 15.91
N PHE A 245 8.14 -5.29 14.85
CA PHE A 245 6.92 -4.58 14.50
C PHE A 245 5.65 -5.29 15.02
N GLY A 246 5.81 -6.35 15.82
CA GLY A 246 4.69 -7.15 16.30
C GLY A 246 3.66 -6.33 17.09
N VAL A 247 2.39 -6.59 16.83
CA VAL A 247 1.27 -5.95 17.54
C VAL A 247 1.29 -6.28 19.02
N TRP A 248 1.64 -7.53 19.35
CA TRP A 248 1.62 -8.06 20.70
C TRP A 248 3.00 -8.04 21.35
N TRP A 249 3.00 -7.95 22.69
CA TRP A 249 4.22 -8.11 23.49
C TRP A 249 4.94 -9.42 23.13
N ARG A 250 6.26 -9.36 22.91
CA ARG A 250 7.08 -10.47 22.37
C ARG A 250 6.68 -10.91 20.95
N GLY A 251 6.37 -9.94 20.10
CA GLY A 251 6.22 -10.15 18.66
C GLY A 251 7.47 -10.73 17.98
N PRO A 252 7.35 -11.16 16.71
CA PRO A 252 8.45 -11.67 15.92
C PRO A 252 9.61 -10.67 15.83
N LYS A 253 10.83 -11.19 15.78
CA LYS A 253 12.02 -10.37 15.64
C LYS A 253 12.41 -10.20 14.18
N LEU A 254 12.88 -8.99 13.83
CA LEU A 254 13.35 -8.64 12.49
C LEU A 254 14.78 -9.15 12.24
N LYS A 255 14.99 -10.45 12.49
CA LYS A 255 16.29 -11.11 12.31
C LYS A 255 16.78 -10.94 10.87
N ARG A 256 18.09 -10.77 10.70
CA ARG A 256 18.71 -10.58 9.38
C ARG A 256 18.30 -11.65 8.37
N GLU A 257 18.25 -12.90 8.80
CA GLU A 257 17.81 -14.02 7.96
C GLU A 257 16.39 -13.84 7.41
N LEU A 258 15.44 -13.41 8.25
CA LEU A 258 14.07 -13.10 7.82
C LEU A 258 14.07 -11.94 6.81
N ARG A 259 14.81 -10.86 7.10
CA ARG A 259 14.91 -9.70 6.20
C ARG A 259 15.49 -10.08 4.84
N GLN A 260 16.57 -10.87 4.82
CA GLN A 260 17.19 -11.38 3.60
C GLN A 260 16.21 -12.23 2.80
N ARG A 261 15.51 -13.15 3.45
CA ARG A 261 14.54 -14.04 2.80
C ARG A 261 13.35 -13.26 2.22
N MET A 262 12.82 -12.27 2.95
CA MET A 262 11.77 -11.39 2.43
C MET A 262 12.23 -10.57 1.24
N ASN A 263 13.44 -10.02 1.27
CA ASN A 263 14.01 -9.30 0.14
C ASN A 263 14.21 -10.21 -1.10
N LEU A 264 14.69 -11.44 -0.91
CA LEU A 264 14.85 -12.41 -2.00
C LEU A 264 13.51 -12.79 -2.65
N MET A 265 12.42 -12.85 -1.87
CA MET A 265 11.09 -13.05 -2.43
C MET A 265 10.67 -11.87 -3.31
N VAL A 266 10.90 -10.62 -2.86
CA VAL A 266 10.64 -9.44 -3.70
C VAL A 266 11.43 -9.49 -5.01
N ASP A 267 12.72 -9.83 -4.95
CA ASP A 267 13.56 -9.99 -6.15
C ASP A 267 13.01 -11.09 -7.08
N SER A 268 12.55 -12.20 -6.51
CA SER A 268 11.98 -13.32 -7.26
C SER A 268 10.68 -12.94 -7.97
N VAL A 269 9.80 -12.16 -7.32
CA VAL A 269 8.57 -11.63 -7.90
C VAL A 269 8.89 -10.66 -9.03
N ASN A 270 9.78 -9.69 -8.80
CA ASN A 270 10.22 -8.76 -9.84
C ASN A 270 10.80 -9.47 -11.05
N GLY A 271 11.64 -10.48 -10.83
CA GLY A 271 12.19 -11.32 -11.89
C GLY A 271 11.10 -12.06 -12.68
N LYS A 272 10.02 -12.45 -12.02
CA LYS A 272 8.89 -13.16 -12.63
C LYS A 272 7.98 -12.25 -13.45
N ILE A 273 7.71 -11.05 -12.94
CA ILE A 273 7.01 -10.00 -13.69
C ILE A 273 7.80 -9.69 -14.97
N ARG A 274 9.13 -9.46 -14.86
CA ARG A 274 10.00 -9.19 -16.01
C ARG A 274 9.96 -10.30 -17.05
N ARG A 275 10.13 -11.57 -16.65
CA ARG A 275 10.05 -12.71 -17.57
C ARG A 275 8.68 -12.85 -18.24
N SER A 276 7.60 -12.57 -17.51
CA SER A 276 6.25 -12.59 -18.07
C SER A 276 6.10 -11.53 -19.16
N ILE A 277 6.60 -10.32 -18.90
CA ILE A 277 6.58 -9.20 -19.85
C ILE A 277 7.41 -9.51 -21.09
N ASP A 278 8.61 -10.10 -20.91
CA ASP A 278 9.45 -10.52 -22.04
C ASP A 278 8.72 -11.54 -22.92
N SER A 279 8.13 -12.58 -22.30
CA SER A 279 7.33 -13.61 -22.98
C SER A 279 6.09 -13.06 -23.69
N ILE A 280 5.44 -12.04 -23.13
CA ILE A 280 4.31 -11.35 -23.78
C ILE A 280 4.80 -10.56 -24.99
N ASN A 281 5.91 -9.83 -24.87
CA ASN A 281 6.44 -9.02 -25.95
C ASN A 281 6.95 -9.85 -27.14
N ASP A 282 7.33 -11.11 -26.94
CA ASP A 282 7.70 -12.03 -28.03
C ASP A 282 6.56 -12.25 -29.05
N ASP A 283 5.30 -12.00 -28.66
CA ASP A 283 4.14 -12.09 -29.56
C ASP A 283 3.92 -10.83 -30.42
N PHE A 284 4.68 -9.76 -30.19
CA PHE A 284 4.53 -8.49 -30.88
C PHE A 284 5.77 -8.15 -31.71
N LEU A 285 5.55 -7.51 -32.86
CA LEU A 285 6.64 -6.98 -33.68
C LEU A 285 7.43 -5.88 -32.97
N GLU A 286 6.73 -5.10 -32.14
CA GLU A 286 7.30 -4.08 -31.29
C GLU A 286 6.81 -4.28 -29.85
N PRO A 287 7.71 -4.25 -28.86
CA PRO A 287 7.32 -4.42 -27.46
C PRO A 287 6.25 -3.41 -27.04
N LYS A 288 5.20 -3.91 -26.40
CA LYS A 288 4.04 -3.16 -25.91
C LYS A 288 4.08 -2.92 -24.41
N VAL A 289 4.78 -3.78 -23.69
CA VAL A 289 4.76 -3.81 -22.22
C VAL A 289 6.16 -3.60 -21.70
N PHE A 290 6.32 -2.74 -20.70
CA PHE A 290 7.63 -2.36 -20.19
C PHE A 290 7.67 -2.47 -18.67
N PHE A 291 8.76 -3.05 -18.16
CA PHE A 291 8.98 -3.18 -16.72
C PHE A 291 9.75 -1.97 -16.16
N VAL A 292 9.28 -1.42 -15.04
CA VAL A 292 9.97 -0.39 -14.27
C VAL A 292 10.49 -1.00 -12.98
N ASP A 293 11.81 -1.08 -12.88
CA ASP A 293 12.53 -1.45 -11.66
C ASP A 293 12.93 -0.18 -10.91
N TYR A 294 12.34 0.03 -9.74
CA TYR A 294 12.65 1.19 -8.89
C TYR A 294 13.30 0.82 -7.56
N ASP A 295 13.58 -0.47 -7.32
CA ASP A 295 14.05 -0.95 -6.02
C ASP A 295 15.35 -0.26 -5.57
N ALA A 296 16.28 -0.03 -6.50
CA ALA A 296 17.54 0.63 -6.19
C ALA A 296 17.40 2.06 -5.67
N GLU A 297 16.30 2.76 -5.99
CA GLU A 297 16.06 4.11 -5.46
C GLU A 297 15.65 4.08 -3.98
N PHE A 298 15.16 2.95 -3.47
CA PHE A 298 14.77 2.80 -2.07
C PHE A 298 15.96 2.53 -1.14
N GLU A 299 17.17 2.35 -1.67
CA GLU A 299 18.38 2.14 -0.86
C GLU A 299 18.62 3.33 0.08
N GLY A 300 18.86 3.07 1.37
CA GLY A 300 18.96 4.11 2.40
C GLY A 300 17.61 4.58 2.94
N HIS A 301 16.50 4.17 2.34
CA HIS A 301 15.14 4.58 2.71
C HIS A 301 14.26 3.40 3.16
N ARG A 302 14.85 2.22 3.38
CA ARG A 302 14.14 1.01 3.84
C ARG A 302 13.98 0.99 5.36
N PHE A 303 13.32 -0.03 5.88
CA PHE A 303 13.40 -0.37 7.30
C PHE A 303 14.77 -0.93 7.65
N CYS A 304 15.16 -0.81 8.92
CA CYS A 304 16.40 -1.39 9.45
C CYS A 304 17.69 -0.81 8.83
N GLU A 305 17.65 0.42 8.32
CA GLU A 305 18.85 1.10 7.80
C GLU A 305 19.88 1.34 8.93
N PRO A 306 21.19 1.40 8.61
CA PRO A 306 22.25 1.54 9.61
C PRO A 306 22.02 2.72 10.55
N GLY A 307 22.12 2.48 11.87
CA GLY A 307 21.94 3.51 12.89
C GLY A 307 20.49 3.87 13.22
N VAL A 308 19.49 3.21 12.64
CA VAL A 308 18.06 3.42 12.93
C VAL A 308 17.57 2.44 14.01
N VAL A 309 16.85 2.97 14.99
CA VAL A 309 16.23 2.19 16.07
C VAL A 309 14.76 1.93 15.74
N GLU A 310 14.43 0.71 15.33
CA GLU A 310 13.10 0.39 14.82
C GLU A 310 12.10 -0.06 15.93
N PRO A 311 10.80 0.24 15.80
CA PRO A 311 10.18 1.15 14.83
C PRO A 311 10.46 2.63 15.12
N ASP A 312 10.95 3.37 14.13
CA ASP A 312 11.14 4.83 14.24
C ASP A 312 10.01 5.60 13.55
N TYR A 313 9.01 5.99 14.34
CA TYR A 313 7.88 6.80 13.86
C TYR A 313 8.22 8.26 13.55
N ALA A 314 9.35 8.77 14.03
CA ALA A 314 9.79 10.14 13.78
C ALA A 314 10.67 10.24 12.52
N ARG A 315 11.13 9.10 11.99
CA ARG A 315 11.95 9.02 10.79
C ARG A 315 11.16 9.41 9.54
N ASN A 316 11.51 10.54 8.93
CA ASN A 316 10.81 11.02 7.73
C ASN A 316 11.40 10.46 6.42
N ASP A 317 12.66 10.03 6.44
CA ASP A 317 13.41 9.50 5.31
C ASP A 317 13.14 8.00 5.04
N THR A 318 12.40 7.29 5.89
CA THR A 318 11.86 5.98 5.48
C THR A 318 10.78 6.18 4.42
N TRP A 319 10.85 5.42 3.32
CA TRP A 319 9.89 5.50 2.22
C TRP A 319 8.78 4.47 2.33
N PHE A 320 8.76 3.64 3.37
CA PHE A 320 7.64 2.74 3.65
C PHE A 320 6.87 3.19 4.89
N PHE A 321 5.55 3.02 4.88
CA PHE A 321 4.74 3.24 6.07
C PHE A 321 5.02 2.20 7.15
N LEU A 322 5.27 2.66 8.37
CA LEU A 322 5.03 1.88 9.59
C LEU A 322 3.52 1.78 9.85
N VAL A 323 3.12 0.84 10.71
CA VAL A 323 1.73 0.74 11.20
C VAL A 323 1.36 2.06 11.85
N GLY A 324 0.56 2.85 11.14
CA GLY A 324 0.22 4.19 11.58
C GLY A 324 1.21 5.31 11.43
N GLY A 325 2.33 5.07 10.75
CA GLY A 325 3.26 6.14 10.43
C GLY A 325 2.56 7.24 9.63
N GLU A 326 2.95 8.49 9.83
CA GLU A 326 2.47 9.60 9.02
C GLU A 326 3.06 9.51 7.61
N ASP A 327 2.45 10.19 6.64
CA ASP A 327 3.00 10.31 5.29
C ASP A 327 4.20 11.30 5.28
N ASN A 328 5.05 11.30 4.26
CA ASN A 328 6.22 12.19 4.14
C ASN A 328 6.12 13.18 2.97
N TRP A 329 4.91 13.59 2.59
CA TRP A 329 4.71 14.55 1.50
C TRP A 329 5.48 15.87 1.73
N PRO A 330 6.39 16.29 0.82
CA PRO A 330 7.21 17.51 1.00
C PRO A 330 6.40 18.81 1.10
N GLY A 331 5.21 18.86 0.49
CA GLY A 331 4.34 20.03 0.51
C GLY A 331 3.61 20.26 1.84
N GLN A 332 3.77 19.38 2.84
CA GLN A 332 3.31 19.64 4.20
C GLN A 332 4.24 20.66 4.88
N THR A 333 3.87 21.94 4.84
CA THR A 333 4.46 22.89 5.80
C THR A 333 3.94 22.55 7.20
N ALA A 334 4.78 22.66 8.24
CA ALA A 334 4.40 22.41 9.64
C ALA A 334 3.20 23.24 10.14
N ASN A 335 2.76 24.24 9.36
CA ASN A 335 1.62 25.13 9.61
C ASN A 335 0.56 25.15 8.50
N SER A 336 0.75 24.47 7.36
CA SER A 336 -0.37 24.09 6.50
C SER A 336 -1.18 23.17 7.37
N THR A 337 -2.37 23.62 7.76
CA THR A 337 -3.36 22.82 8.47
C THR A 337 -3.19 21.37 8.08
N ARG A 338 -2.88 20.51 9.06
CA ARG A 338 -3.24 19.08 9.05
C ARG A 338 -4.31 18.95 8.00
N ALA A 339 -4.02 18.46 6.79
CA ALA A 339 -5.06 18.28 5.79
C ALA A 339 -6.05 17.38 6.50
N ALA A 340 -7.19 17.95 6.92
CA ALA A 340 -7.77 17.66 8.23
C ALA A 340 -7.62 16.18 8.55
N VAL A 341 -6.61 15.79 9.36
CA VAL A 341 -6.78 14.61 10.18
C VAL A 341 -8.03 15.01 10.94
N PRO A 342 -9.20 14.42 10.65
CA PRO A 342 -10.40 14.86 11.31
C PRO A 342 -10.05 14.84 12.79
N SER A 343 -10.28 15.94 13.49
CA SER A 343 -10.08 16.01 14.94
C SER A 343 -10.94 14.99 15.69
N GLN A 344 -11.69 14.16 14.96
CA GLN A 344 -12.18 12.85 15.33
C GLN A 344 -11.24 11.78 14.75
N LEU A 345 -10.15 11.50 15.46
CA LEU A 345 -9.49 10.19 15.39
C LEU A 345 -10.57 9.14 15.64
N HIS A 346 -11.08 8.52 14.57
CA HIS A 346 -12.08 7.47 14.67
C HIS A 346 -11.41 6.23 15.24
N GLN A 347 -11.36 6.13 16.57
CA GLN A 347 -11.56 4.81 17.15
C GLN A 347 -12.84 4.27 16.55
N LEU A 348 -12.73 3.10 15.91
CA LEU A 348 -13.92 2.36 15.59
C LEU A 348 -14.68 2.17 16.89
N SER A 349 -15.97 2.47 16.86
CA SER A 349 -16.86 2.06 17.93
C SER A 349 -16.62 0.58 18.22
N PRO A 350 -16.60 0.13 19.48
CA PRO A 350 -16.60 -1.29 19.81
C PRO A 350 -17.78 -2.06 19.19
N ALA A 351 -18.83 -1.35 18.74
CA ALA A 351 -19.96 -1.90 18.00
C ALA A 351 -19.80 -1.82 16.46
N SER A 352 -18.62 -1.44 15.95
CA SER A 352 -18.34 -1.44 14.52
C SER A 352 -18.26 -2.87 14.02
N PRO A 353 -18.94 -3.22 12.91
CA PRO A 353 -18.89 -4.56 12.35
C PRO A 353 -17.47 -4.98 11.91
N LEU A 354 -16.59 -4.02 11.62
CA LEU A 354 -15.18 -4.27 11.25
C LEU A 354 -14.35 -4.90 12.38
N VAL A 355 -14.78 -4.76 13.63
CA VAL A 355 -14.05 -5.24 14.82
C VAL A 355 -14.92 -6.10 15.73
N ASP A 356 -16.12 -6.49 15.29
CA ASP A 356 -16.92 -7.49 15.99
C ASP A 356 -16.29 -8.88 15.74
N PRO A 357 -15.64 -9.48 16.75
CA PRO A 357 -14.87 -10.71 16.55
C PRO A 357 -15.71 -11.92 16.13
N ASP A 358 -17.04 -11.84 16.25
CA ASP A 358 -17.95 -12.92 15.87
C ASP A 358 -18.44 -12.79 14.42
N THR A 359 -18.39 -11.59 13.83
CA THR A 359 -18.98 -11.30 12.51
C THR A 359 -18.01 -10.68 11.50
N CYS A 360 -16.86 -10.17 11.94
CA CYS A 360 -15.94 -9.42 11.08
C CYS A 360 -15.20 -10.25 10.03
N LEU A 361 -15.08 -11.58 10.20
CA LEU A 361 -14.15 -12.38 9.40
C LEU A 361 -14.56 -12.49 7.93
N GLU A 362 -15.78 -12.96 7.66
CA GLU A 362 -16.25 -13.18 6.29
C GLU A 362 -16.26 -11.89 5.45
N PRO A 363 -16.77 -10.74 5.96
CA PRO A 363 -16.66 -9.47 5.25
C PRO A 363 -15.20 -9.06 4.97
N ALA A 364 -14.30 -9.21 5.95
CA ALA A 364 -12.90 -8.81 5.82
C ALA A 364 -12.11 -9.72 4.86
N GLU A 365 -12.43 -11.02 4.81
CA GLU A 365 -11.86 -11.93 3.81
C GLU A 365 -12.38 -11.59 2.40
N LYS A 366 -13.67 -11.25 2.31
CA LYS A 366 -14.30 -10.90 1.03
C LYS A 366 -13.82 -9.56 0.47
N SER A 367 -13.47 -8.60 1.32
CA SER A 367 -13.01 -7.30 0.85
C SER A 367 -11.63 -7.36 0.17
N GLY A 368 -10.83 -8.39 0.45
CA GLY A 368 -9.45 -8.48 -0.02
C GLY A 368 -8.52 -7.45 0.64
N ASP A 369 -9.07 -6.56 1.47
CA ASP A 369 -8.30 -5.59 2.22
C ASP A 369 -7.70 -6.25 3.46
N TRP A 370 -6.40 -6.47 3.39
CA TRP A 370 -5.66 -7.07 4.47
C TRP A 370 -5.65 -6.21 5.75
N GLY A 371 -5.86 -4.89 5.65
CA GLY A 371 -6.00 -4.00 6.81
C GLY A 371 -7.26 -4.27 7.61
N GLU A 372 -8.39 -4.52 6.93
CA GLU A 372 -9.65 -4.94 7.55
C GLU A 372 -9.51 -6.33 8.18
N LEU A 373 -8.87 -7.27 7.46
CA LEU A 373 -8.61 -8.60 7.97
C LEU A 373 -7.70 -8.59 9.20
N ALA A 374 -6.67 -7.74 9.21
CA ALA A 374 -5.80 -7.53 10.37
C ALA A 374 -6.59 -7.03 11.59
N LEU A 375 -7.47 -6.04 11.40
CA LEU A 375 -8.33 -5.53 12.48
C LEU A 375 -9.23 -6.61 13.06
N CYS A 376 -9.88 -7.39 12.20
CA CYS A 376 -10.72 -8.50 12.62
C CYS A 376 -9.92 -9.57 13.40
N MET A 377 -8.75 -9.95 12.88
CA MET A 377 -7.85 -10.91 13.53
C MET A 377 -7.39 -10.43 14.91
N MET A 378 -7.11 -9.14 15.05
CA MET A 378 -6.73 -8.55 16.34
C MET A 378 -7.89 -8.56 17.34
N ALA A 379 -9.10 -8.20 16.91
CA ALA A 379 -10.29 -8.24 17.75
C ALA A 379 -10.56 -9.68 18.25
N ARG A 380 -10.42 -10.67 17.36
CA ARG A 380 -10.55 -12.09 17.69
C ARG A 380 -9.46 -12.56 18.65
N ALA A 381 -8.20 -12.19 18.42
CA ALA A 381 -7.10 -12.52 19.34
C ALA A 381 -7.37 -11.99 20.75
N ALA A 382 -7.80 -10.73 20.87
CA ALA A 382 -8.10 -10.12 22.16
C ALA A 382 -9.29 -10.78 22.88
N ARG A 383 -10.30 -11.25 22.14
CA ARG A 383 -11.41 -12.05 22.68
C ARG A 383 -10.94 -13.41 23.17
N ASP A 384 -10.15 -14.11 22.35
CA ASP A 384 -9.75 -15.50 22.61
C ASP A 384 -8.68 -15.62 23.70
N ASP A 385 -7.82 -14.60 23.84
CA ASP A 385 -6.88 -14.47 24.95
C ASP A 385 -6.93 -13.04 25.56
N PRO A 386 -7.77 -12.83 26.58
CA PRO A 386 -7.87 -11.54 27.28
C PRO A 386 -6.61 -11.11 28.03
N THR A 387 -5.59 -11.98 28.14
CA THR A 387 -4.32 -11.66 28.81
C THR A 387 -3.31 -11.01 27.88
N LEU A 388 -3.59 -10.98 26.57
CA LEU A 388 -2.73 -10.35 25.58
C LEU A 388 -2.51 -8.88 25.91
N ARG A 389 -1.23 -8.49 25.83
CA ARG A 389 -0.80 -7.10 25.96
C ARG A 389 -0.26 -6.67 24.62
N THR A 390 -0.67 -5.50 24.15
CA THR A 390 -0.05 -4.88 22.99
C THR A 390 1.38 -4.48 23.32
N ALA A 391 2.25 -4.47 22.31
CA ALA A 391 3.64 -4.05 22.47
C ALA A 391 3.77 -2.60 22.98
N SER A 392 2.76 -1.76 22.74
CA SER A 392 2.68 -0.35 23.16
C SER A 392 2.06 -0.12 24.55
N GLY A 393 1.64 -1.17 25.27
CA GLY A 393 1.29 -1.09 26.69
C GLY A 393 -0.17 -0.78 27.05
N ASP A 394 -0.96 -0.15 26.17
CA ASP A 394 -2.43 -0.04 26.31
C ASP A 394 -3.08 0.14 24.93
N LEU A 395 -4.13 -0.63 24.63
CA LEU A 395 -5.15 -0.25 23.65
C LEU A 395 -5.98 0.89 24.26
N SER A 396 -5.36 2.03 24.54
CA SER A 396 -6.07 3.15 25.12
C SER A 396 -6.99 3.73 24.05
N ALA A 397 -8.26 3.37 24.15
CA ALA A 397 -9.38 3.98 23.45
C ALA A 397 -9.59 5.47 23.85
N ALA A 398 -8.55 6.19 24.26
CA ALA A 398 -8.64 7.59 24.63
C ALA A 398 -7.95 8.51 23.61
N ASN A 399 -6.95 8.02 22.85
CA ASN A 399 -6.22 8.83 21.85
C ASN A 399 -5.55 8.00 20.73
N SER A 400 -5.84 6.70 20.61
CA SER A 400 -5.01 5.81 19.80
C SER A 400 -5.55 5.66 18.35
N MET A 401 -4.68 5.92 17.37
CA MET A 401 -4.90 5.87 15.91
C MET A 401 -5.21 4.48 15.32
N TRP A 402 -5.45 3.45 16.15
CA TRP A 402 -5.18 2.05 15.78
C TRP A 402 -6.32 1.30 15.09
N TYR A 403 -7.45 1.91 14.78
CA TYR A 403 -8.65 1.12 14.41
C TYR A 403 -9.14 1.32 12.97
N VAL A 404 -8.48 2.11 12.12
CA VAL A 404 -8.93 2.28 10.73
C VAL A 404 -8.24 1.27 9.83
N PRO A 405 -8.93 0.56 8.91
CA PRO A 405 -8.26 -0.47 8.12
C PRO A 405 -7.10 0.06 7.29
N THR A 406 -7.19 1.28 6.74
CA THR A 406 -6.10 2.00 6.08
C THR A 406 -4.84 2.13 6.94
N TYR A 407 -4.99 2.27 8.25
CA TYR A 407 -3.87 2.44 9.19
C TYR A 407 -2.93 1.25 9.18
N TYR A 408 -3.49 0.04 9.20
CA TYR A 408 -2.72 -1.19 9.02
C TYR A 408 -2.44 -1.42 7.55
N GLY A 409 -3.46 -1.34 6.71
CA GLY A 409 -3.44 -1.65 5.28
C GLY A 409 -2.34 -0.91 4.49
N LYS A 410 -1.94 0.29 4.92
CA LYS A 410 -0.86 1.05 4.27
C LYS A 410 0.54 0.61 4.66
N THR A 411 0.71 -0.15 5.72
CA THR A 411 2.04 -0.54 6.21
C THR A 411 2.79 -1.32 5.13
N PHE A 412 4.10 -1.13 5.01
CA PHE A 412 4.94 -1.68 3.93
C PHE A 412 4.60 -1.13 2.53
N HIS A 413 3.66 -0.20 2.39
CA HIS A 413 3.43 0.50 1.13
C HIS A 413 4.33 1.75 1.06
N PRO A 414 4.68 2.20 -0.17
CA PRO A 414 5.42 3.43 -0.35
C PRO A 414 4.68 4.64 0.24
N ARG A 415 5.41 5.50 0.93
CA ARG A 415 4.96 6.85 1.30
C ARG A 415 5.09 7.78 0.09
N SER A 416 4.61 9.00 0.20
CA SER A 416 4.69 10.04 -0.83
C SER A 416 6.07 10.15 -1.52
N LEU A 417 7.16 10.22 -0.75
CA LEU A 417 8.52 10.28 -1.32
C LEU A 417 8.88 9.03 -2.13
N GLY A 418 8.43 7.85 -1.70
CA GLY A 418 8.58 6.60 -2.44
C GLY A 418 7.81 6.62 -3.76
N HIS A 419 6.56 7.11 -3.76
CA HIS A 419 5.78 7.30 -4.99
C HIS A 419 6.41 8.31 -5.95
N MET A 420 7.01 9.39 -5.44
CA MET A 420 7.79 10.32 -6.26
C MET A 420 8.99 9.62 -6.92
N ALA A 421 9.66 8.69 -6.22
CA ALA A 421 10.75 7.90 -6.79
C ALA A 421 10.25 6.93 -7.88
N ILE A 422 9.12 6.26 -7.66
CA ILE A 422 8.47 5.39 -8.66
C ILE A 422 8.15 6.19 -9.92
N ARG A 423 7.48 7.35 -9.79
CA ARG A 423 7.21 8.28 -10.89
C ARG A 423 8.47 8.63 -11.67
N ARG A 424 9.56 9.01 -10.98
CA ARG A 424 10.84 9.35 -11.65
C ARG A 424 11.38 8.20 -12.49
N GLN A 425 11.24 6.95 -12.04
CA GLN A 425 11.67 5.79 -12.83
C GLN A 425 10.78 5.51 -14.04
N VAL A 426 9.46 5.75 -13.93
CA VAL A 426 8.55 5.71 -15.08
C VAL A 426 8.99 6.71 -16.14
N TYR A 427 9.33 7.95 -15.75
CA TYR A 427 9.81 8.97 -16.69
C TYR A 427 11.15 8.63 -17.32
N LYS A 428 12.11 8.10 -16.54
CA LYS A 428 13.39 7.62 -17.08
C LYS A 428 13.20 6.53 -18.14
N LEU A 429 12.23 5.62 -17.92
CA LEU A 429 11.87 4.61 -18.92
C LEU A 429 11.33 5.27 -20.19
N TRP A 430 10.36 6.18 -20.07
CA TRP A 430 9.77 6.83 -21.25
C TRP A 430 10.77 7.68 -22.03
N GLU A 431 11.69 8.39 -21.36
CA GLU A 431 12.78 9.12 -22.01
C GLU A 431 13.76 8.19 -22.75
N LYS A 432 13.99 6.99 -22.22
CA LYS A 432 14.76 5.97 -22.93
C LYS A 432 14.02 5.51 -24.19
N LEU A 433 12.72 5.22 -24.07
CA LEU A 433 11.91 4.73 -25.19
C LEU A 433 11.75 5.77 -26.31
N SER A 434 11.55 7.05 -25.97
CA SER A 434 11.45 8.14 -26.95
C SER A 434 12.73 8.35 -27.77
N ARG A 435 13.91 8.07 -27.18
CA ARG A 435 15.19 8.11 -27.89
C ARG A 435 15.40 6.88 -28.79
N GLU A 436 14.93 5.72 -28.36
CA GLU A 436 15.11 4.46 -29.08
C GLU A 436 14.07 4.28 -30.20
N ARG A 437 12.90 4.93 -30.10
CA ARG A 437 11.78 4.81 -31.04
C ARG A 437 11.26 6.18 -31.47
N PRO A 438 11.70 6.71 -32.62
CA PRO A 438 11.17 7.95 -33.16
C PRO A 438 9.68 7.79 -33.49
N GLY A 439 8.80 8.40 -32.70
CA GLY A 439 7.35 8.23 -32.79
C GLY A 439 6.72 7.51 -31.59
N PHE A 440 7.48 7.34 -30.52
CA PHE A 440 6.99 7.12 -29.16
C PHE A 440 6.70 8.44 -28.46
#